data_AF-A0A3N5S106-F1
#
_entry.id   AF-A0A3N5S106-F1
#
_cell.length_a   1.000
_cell.length_b   1.000
_cell.length_c   1.000
_cell.angle_alpha   90.00
_cell.angle_beta   90.00
_cell.angle_gamma   90.00
#
_symmetry.space_group_name_H-M   'P 1'
#
loop_
_entity.id
_entity.type
_entity.pdbx_description
1 polymer ?
#
loop_
_entity_poly.entity_id
_entity_poly.type
_entity_poly.pdbx_seq_one_letter_code
_entity_poly.pdbx_strand_id
1 'polypeptide(L)'
;MNVSISAEGFVTIRAASISLGAIRPVLNGTGIAAAQVDVMDNTLDSADDPPDGDPRRALLYYSSPALHGGTFGLDMRWDAASNRCGLRWWLDGFPAEIALSSFGVCFEDLGGLRAVLRSGYHSWDGSQYIGREALSAASTPVVGYSLTQILPESGPGSLICGFDRHDRFQQTFTYMPRANGTSLTVLTHWDDKAREAGARCESERLMVFERPGVEEALRDWAHHVAAVTPIPPRHLPVRITGWCSWYNLYASITEENIREHLHGAAAVRDAESLPLRVFQIDDGFTPEMGDWLDVKPQFP
;
A
#
# COMPACT_ATOMS: atom_id res chain seq x y z
N MET A 1 14.72 -11.39 10.48
CA MET A 1 13.30 -11.84 10.40
C MET A 1 13.28 -13.36 10.25
N ASN A 2 12.24 -14.02 10.76
CA ASN A 2 12.02 -15.47 10.58
C ASN A 2 10.63 -15.67 9.94
N VAL A 3 10.55 -16.57 8.98
CA VAL A 3 9.31 -16.96 8.30
C VAL A 3 9.18 -18.47 8.42
N SER A 4 8.07 -18.95 8.96
CA SER A 4 7.84 -20.39 9.16
C SER A 4 6.41 -20.79 8.82
N ILE A 5 6.22 -22.10 8.58
CA ILE A 5 4.92 -22.70 8.28
C ILE A 5 4.71 -23.89 9.22
N SER A 6 3.58 -23.92 9.93
CA SER A 6 3.23 -25.05 10.79
C SER A 6 2.84 -26.29 9.98
N ALA A 7 2.78 -27.45 10.64
CA ALA A 7 2.31 -28.70 10.00
C ALA A 7 0.87 -28.59 9.47
N GLU A 8 0.06 -27.73 10.08
CA GLU A 8 -1.31 -27.41 9.69
C GLU A 8 -1.40 -26.30 8.62
N GLY A 9 -0.25 -25.84 8.10
CA GLY A 9 -0.18 -24.83 7.05
C GLY A 9 -0.31 -23.38 7.53
N PHE A 10 -0.19 -23.12 8.85
CA PHE A 10 -0.23 -21.76 9.36
C PHE A 10 1.10 -21.04 9.16
N VAL A 11 1.06 -19.98 8.37
CA VAL A 11 2.21 -19.11 8.14
C VAL A 11 2.39 -18.16 9.31
N THR A 12 3.64 -17.99 9.77
CA THR A 12 4.03 -16.95 10.73
C THR A 12 5.27 -16.19 10.24
N ILE A 13 5.23 -14.87 10.30
CA ILE A 13 6.38 -13.97 10.08
C ILE A 13 6.70 -13.28 11.41
N ARG A 14 7.94 -13.41 11.89
CA ARG A 14 8.44 -12.78 13.12
C ARG A 14 9.58 -11.81 12.82
N ALA A 15 9.46 -10.58 13.29
CA ALA A 15 10.46 -9.52 13.14
C ALA A 15 10.53 -8.70 14.43
N ALA A 16 11.70 -8.64 15.07
CA ALA A 16 11.85 -8.12 16.43
C ALA A 16 10.79 -8.72 17.40
N SER A 17 9.99 -7.90 18.08
CA SER A 17 8.85 -8.35 18.90
C SER A 17 7.56 -8.57 18.11
N ILE A 18 7.50 -8.17 16.84
CA ILE A 18 6.29 -8.21 16.02
C ILE A 18 6.08 -9.63 15.49
N SER A 19 4.83 -10.10 15.58
CA SER A 19 4.40 -11.36 14.99
C SER A 19 3.22 -11.10 14.04
N LEU A 20 3.29 -11.66 12.84
CA LEU A 20 2.23 -11.71 11.84
C LEU A 20 1.92 -13.19 11.60
N GLY A 21 0.86 -13.70 12.21
CA GLY A 21 0.55 -15.13 12.23
C GLY A 21 -0.82 -15.47 11.66
N ALA A 22 -1.03 -16.77 11.50
CA ALA A 22 -2.31 -17.38 11.12
C ALA A 22 -2.91 -16.75 9.86
N ILE A 23 -2.14 -16.75 8.77
CA ILE A 23 -2.63 -16.27 7.47
C ILE A 23 -3.85 -17.08 7.04
N ARG A 24 -4.94 -16.38 6.69
CA ARG A 24 -6.11 -16.95 6.03
C ARG A 24 -6.42 -16.21 4.73
N PRO A 25 -6.89 -16.91 3.68
CA PRO A 25 -7.39 -16.22 2.51
C PRO A 25 -8.67 -15.43 2.83
N VAL A 26 -8.89 -14.39 2.05
CA VAL A 26 -10.05 -13.50 2.14
C VAL A 26 -10.61 -13.29 0.75
N LEU A 27 -11.94 -13.39 0.63
CA LEU A 27 -12.69 -13.18 -0.60
C LEU A 27 -13.82 -12.19 -0.32
N ASN A 28 -13.92 -11.11 -1.10
CA ASN A 28 -14.93 -10.07 -0.98
C ASN A 28 -15.09 -9.57 0.48
N GLY A 29 -13.97 -9.28 1.13
CA GLY A 29 -13.91 -8.83 2.53
C GLY A 29 -14.18 -9.92 3.59
N THR A 30 -14.52 -11.14 3.19
CA THR A 30 -14.85 -12.25 4.10
C THR A 30 -13.72 -13.24 4.19
N GLY A 31 -13.21 -13.49 5.40
CA GLY A 31 -12.22 -14.54 5.63
C GLY A 31 -12.82 -15.91 5.32
N ILE A 32 -12.10 -16.74 4.55
CA ILE A 32 -12.55 -18.09 4.23
C ILE A 32 -11.85 -19.11 5.13
N ALA A 33 -12.65 -20.01 5.71
CA ALA A 33 -12.10 -21.19 6.36
C ALA A 33 -11.61 -22.14 5.25
N ALA A 34 -10.34 -22.48 5.29
CA ALA A 34 -9.78 -23.50 4.42
C ALA A 34 -10.35 -24.87 4.82
N ALA A 35 -10.84 -25.63 3.85
CA ALA A 35 -11.16 -27.04 4.03
C ALA A 35 -9.89 -27.90 3.98
N GLN A 36 -8.94 -27.50 3.13
CA GLN A 36 -7.63 -28.13 2.96
C GLN A 36 -6.59 -27.07 2.60
N VAL A 37 -5.36 -27.27 3.08
CA VAL A 37 -4.17 -26.48 2.74
C VAL A 37 -3.08 -27.43 2.29
N ASP A 38 -2.67 -27.32 1.03
CA ASP A 38 -1.56 -28.09 0.48
C ASP A 38 -0.32 -27.20 0.43
N VAL A 39 0.76 -27.64 1.11
CA VAL A 39 2.04 -26.93 1.14
C VAL A 39 3.02 -27.63 0.20
N MET A 40 3.54 -26.89 -0.77
CA MET A 40 4.47 -27.35 -1.79
C MET A 40 5.74 -26.50 -1.78
N ASP A 41 6.84 -27.06 -2.30
CA ASP A 41 8.13 -26.38 -2.46
C ASP A 41 8.62 -25.66 -1.19
N ASN A 42 8.28 -26.16 0.01
CA ASN A 42 8.63 -25.49 1.26
C ASN A 42 10.12 -25.69 1.58
N THR A 43 10.90 -24.64 1.34
CA THR A 43 12.32 -24.56 1.69
C THR A 43 12.58 -23.52 2.76
N LEU A 44 11.55 -22.88 3.34
CA LEU A 44 11.69 -21.79 4.32
C LEU A 44 12.50 -22.22 5.55
N ASP A 45 12.22 -23.41 6.08
CA ASP A 45 12.87 -23.98 7.25
C ASP A 45 14.06 -24.91 6.90
N SER A 46 14.51 -24.92 5.63
CA SER A 46 15.66 -25.74 5.21
C SER A 46 16.93 -25.37 5.99
N ALA A 47 17.66 -26.38 6.46
CA ALA A 47 18.98 -26.20 7.06
C ALA A 47 20.04 -25.88 6.01
N ASP A 48 19.85 -26.35 4.77
CA ASP A 48 20.73 -26.09 3.65
C ASP A 48 20.39 -24.75 3.00
N ASP A 49 21.43 -23.98 2.67
CA ASP A 49 21.27 -22.75 1.93
C ASP A 49 20.83 -23.05 0.48
N PRO A 50 19.90 -22.26 -0.07
CA PRO A 50 19.44 -22.43 -1.44
C PRO A 50 20.58 -22.24 -2.45
N PRO A 51 20.54 -22.95 -3.60
CA PRO A 51 21.52 -22.78 -4.67
C PRO A 51 21.58 -21.32 -5.13
N ASP A 52 22.78 -20.82 -5.42
CA ASP A 52 23.02 -19.48 -5.97
C ASP A 52 22.45 -18.29 -5.15
N GLY A 53 22.07 -18.52 -3.89
CA GLY A 53 21.47 -17.49 -3.04
C GLY A 53 20.02 -17.17 -3.39
N ASP A 54 19.33 -18.08 -4.10
CA ASP A 54 17.92 -17.92 -4.43
C ASP A 54 17.06 -17.73 -3.17
N PRO A 55 15.95 -16.97 -3.22
CA PRO A 55 15.05 -16.84 -2.08
C PRO A 55 14.47 -18.21 -1.70
N ARG A 56 14.45 -18.51 -0.40
CA ARG A 56 13.69 -19.66 0.12
C ARG A 56 12.22 -19.45 -0.20
N ARG A 57 11.49 -20.52 -0.51
CA ARG A 57 10.14 -20.45 -1.04
C ARG A 57 9.19 -21.35 -0.27
N ALA A 58 7.91 -21.00 -0.27
CA ALA A 58 6.83 -21.93 -0.02
C ALA A 58 5.61 -21.55 -0.87
N LEU A 59 4.94 -22.57 -1.38
CA LEU A 59 3.68 -22.45 -2.10
C LEU A 59 2.57 -23.06 -1.25
N LEU A 60 1.50 -22.31 -1.02
CA LEU A 60 0.32 -22.80 -0.31
C LEU A 60 -0.89 -22.72 -1.23
N TYR A 61 -1.65 -23.80 -1.34
CA TYR A 61 -2.91 -23.86 -2.06
C TYR A 61 -4.04 -24.14 -1.07
N TYR A 62 -5.01 -23.23 -1.03
CA TYR A 62 -6.17 -23.33 -0.17
C TYR A 62 -7.38 -23.74 -1.01
N SER A 63 -8.06 -24.80 -0.56
CA SER A 63 -9.33 -25.25 -1.11
C SER A 63 -10.45 -24.98 -0.11
N SER A 64 -11.58 -24.48 -0.58
CA SER A 64 -12.76 -24.20 0.24
C SER A 64 -14.02 -24.22 -0.63
N PRO A 65 -15.18 -24.67 -0.12
CA PRO A 65 -16.45 -24.52 -0.84
C PRO A 65 -16.75 -23.07 -1.25
N ALA A 66 -16.27 -22.09 -0.46
CA ALA A 66 -16.40 -20.66 -0.76
C ALA A 66 -15.64 -20.21 -2.03
N LEU A 67 -14.72 -21.03 -2.55
CA LEU A 67 -14.00 -20.78 -3.79
C LEU A 67 -14.70 -21.39 -5.02
N HIS A 68 -15.85 -22.05 -4.84
CA HIS A 68 -16.70 -22.57 -5.91
C HIS A 68 -15.97 -23.50 -6.90
N GLY A 69 -15.11 -24.37 -6.36
CA GLY A 69 -14.30 -25.29 -7.16
C GLY A 69 -12.96 -24.72 -7.65
N GLY A 70 -12.74 -23.41 -7.45
CA GLY A 70 -11.43 -22.79 -7.61
C GLY A 70 -10.50 -23.02 -6.42
N THR A 71 -9.27 -22.52 -6.54
CA THR A 71 -8.24 -22.54 -5.49
C THR A 71 -7.69 -21.15 -5.25
N PHE A 72 -7.27 -20.89 -4.01
CA PHE A 72 -6.52 -19.70 -3.65
C PHE A 72 -5.06 -20.08 -3.45
N GLY A 73 -4.16 -19.52 -4.25
CA GLY A 73 -2.73 -19.76 -4.12
C GLY A 73 -2.02 -18.63 -3.39
N LEU A 74 -0.96 -18.97 -2.65
CA LEU A 74 -0.07 -18.04 -1.96
C LEU A 74 1.38 -18.47 -2.21
N ASP A 75 2.16 -17.60 -2.86
CA ASP A 75 3.61 -17.73 -3.05
C ASP A 75 4.32 -16.83 -2.04
N MET A 76 5.17 -17.45 -1.22
CA MET A 76 6.01 -16.78 -0.25
C MET A 76 7.47 -16.97 -0.62
N ARG A 77 8.23 -15.88 -0.66
CA ARG A 77 9.65 -15.90 -0.98
C ARG A 77 10.43 -15.10 0.04
N TRP A 78 11.30 -15.75 0.79
CA TRP A 78 12.15 -15.12 1.77
C TRP A 78 13.61 -15.10 1.29
N ASP A 79 14.13 -13.90 1.12
CA ASP A 79 15.52 -13.64 0.78
C ASP A 79 16.28 -13.29 2.08
N ALA A 80 17.19 -14.19 2.48
CA ALA A 80 18.00 -14.03 3.67
C ALA A 80 19.02 -12.88 3.56
N ALA A 81 19.54 -12.60 2.35
CA ALA A 81 20.54 -11.57 2.13
C ALA A 81 19.96 -10.17 2.27
N SER A 82 18.77 -9.93 1.70
CA SER A 82 18.07 -8.64 1.84
C SER A 82 17.15 -8.57 3.08
N ASN A 83 16.96 -9.71 3.76
CA ASN A 83 16.05 -9.93 4.88
C ASN A 83 14.62 -9.44 4.54
N ARG A 84 14.14 -9.82 3.35
CA ARG A 84 12.81 -9.47 2.84
C ARG A 84 11.99 -10.72 2.55
N CYS A 85 10.71 -10.66 2.86
CA CYS A 85 9.72 -11.66 2.48
C CYS A 85 8.76 -11.04 1.46
N GLY A 86 8.68 -11.61 0.27
CA GLY A 86 7.69 -11.28 -0.74
C GLY A 86 6.51 -12.25 -0.67
N LEU A 87 5.30 -11.73 -0.60
CA LEU A 87 4.07 -12.51 -0.68
C LEU A 87 3.32 -12.12 -1.96
N ARG A 88 2.75 -13.10 -2.64
CA ARG A 88 1.82 -12.91 -3.74
C ARG A 88 0.73 -13.94 -3.68
N TRP A 89 -0.50 -13.56 -3.96
CA TRP A 89 -1.62 -14.48 -3.96
C TRP A 89 -2.47 -14.36 -5.21
N TRP A 90 -3.23 -15.42 -5.49
CA TRP A 90 -4.09 -15.48 -6.66
C TRP A 90 -5.30 -16.39 -6.45
N LEU A 91 -6.29 -16.22 -7.31
CA LEU A 91 -7.40 -17.13 -7.49
C LEU A 91 -7.24 -17.85 -8.83
N ASP A 92 -7.30 -19.18 -8.82
CA ASP A 92 -7.29 -20.03 -9.99
C ASP A 92 -8.63 -20.79 -10.10
N GLY A 93 -9.18 -20.88 -11.30
CA GLY A 93 -10.47 -21.55 -11.53
C GLY A 93 -11.69 -20.93 -10.83
N PHE A 94 -11.58 -19.72 -10.26
CA PHE A 94 -12.73 -19.06 -9.64
C PHE A 94 -13.75 -18.64 -10.71
N PRO A 95 -15.04 -18.99 -10.57
CA PRO A 95 -16.01 -18.78 -11.64
C PRO A 95 -16.18 -17.30 -12.03
N ALA A 96 -16.19 -17.02 -13.33
CA ALA A 96 -16.21 -15.66 -13.87
C ALA A 96 -17.56 -14.95 -13.63
N GLU A 97 -18.64 -15.73 -13.51
CA GLU A 97 -20.00 -15.27 -13.23
C GLU A 97 -20.22 -14.80 -11.79
N ILE A 98 -19.34 -15.19 -10.87
CA ILE A 98 -19.39 -14.73 -9.48
C ILE A 98 -18.65 -13.40 -9.40
N ALA A 99 -19.26 -12.36 -8.82
CA ALA A 99 -18.60 -11.07 -8.67
C ALA A 99 -17.38 -11.18 -7.76
N LEU A 100 -16.26 -10.57 -8.17
CA LEU A 100 -15.04 -10.44 -7.39
C LEU A 100 -14.75 -8.97 -7.17
N SER A 101 -15.07 -8.48 -5.99
CA SER A 101 -14.82 -7.10 -5.59
C SER A 101 -13.43 -6.98 -4.97
N SER A 102 -12.99 -7.98 -4.20
CA SER A 102 -11.67 -7.98 -3.57
C SER A 102 -11.21 -9.38 -3.18
N PHE A 103 -9.90 -9.56 -3.03
CA PHE A 103 -9.32 -10.78 -2.47
C PHE A 103 -7.96 -10.51 -1.84
N GLY A 104 -7.57 -11.35 -0.89
CA GLY A 104 -6.35 -11.12 -0.14
C GLY A 104 -6.12 -12.09 0.99
N VAL A 105 -5.35 -11.62 1.96
CA VAL A 105 -4.97 -12.40 3.13
C VAL A 105 -5.30 -11.65 4.42
N CYS A 106 -5.65 -12.39 5.47
CA CYS A 106 -5.81 -11.88 6.81
C CYS A 106 -4.77 -12.54 7.71
N PHE A 107 -3.92 -11.73 8.32
CA PHE A 107 -3.12 -12.14 9.48
C PHE A 107 -4.03 -12.06 10.70
N GLU A 108 -4.54 -13.20 11.17
CA GLU A 108 -5.49 -13.22 12.29
C GLU A 108 -4.85 -12.84 13.62
N ASP A 109 -3.54 -13.06 13.75
CA ASP A 109 -2.75 -12.75 14.94
C ASP A 109 -1.62 -11.77 14.60
N LEU A 110 -1.90 -10.48 14.80
CA LEU A 110 -0.89 -9.43 14.83
C LEU A 110 -0.66 -8.97 16.27
N GLY A 111 0.58 -9.17 16.75
CA GLY A 111 0.98 -8.87 18.12
C GLY A 111 2.35 -8.20 18.22
N GLY A 112 2.70 -7.77 19.44
CA GLY A 112 4.02 -7.21 19.79
C GLY A 112 4.33 -5.86 19.16
N LEU A 113 3.30 -5.05 18.93
CA LEU A 113 3.37 -3.71 18.34
C LEU A 113 3.01 -2.61 19.36
N ARG A 114 3.57 -1.41 19.18
CA ARG A 114 3.12 -0.19 19.89
C ARG A 114 2.22 0.71 19.06
N ALA A 115 2.43 0.74 17.74
CA ALA A 115 1.67 1.58 16.82
C ALA A 115 1.80 1.09 15.38
N VAL A 116 0.86 1.50 14.53
CA VAL A 116 0.91 1.26 13.07
C VAL A 116 0.73 2.57 12.31
N LEU A 117 1.40 2.71 11.18
CA LEU A 117 1.16 3.81 10.24
C LEU A 117 -0.07 3.48 9.38
N ARG A 118 -1.14 4.27 9.55
CA ARG A 118 -2.27 4.30 8.62
C ARG A 118 -1.95 5.32 7.55
N SER A 119 -1.71 4.86 6.32
CA SER A 119 -1.54 5.74 5.16
C SER A 119 -2.89 6.17 4.58
N GLY A 120 -3.00 7.44 4.20
CA GLY A 120 -4.14 8.00 3.50
C GLY A 120 -4.35 7.43 2.09
N TYR A 121 -5.56 7.58 1.54
CA TYR A 121 -5.87 7.10 0.20
C TYR A 121 -5.28 8.01 -0.89
N HIS A 122 -5.49 9.32 -0.76
CA HIS A 122 -5.07 10.33 -1.72
C HIS A 122 -4.40 11.52 -1.02
N SER A 123 -3.98 12.52 -1.79
CA SER A 123 -3.13 13.65 -1.36
C SER A 123 -3.65 14.46 -0.17
N TRP A 124 -4.98 14.48 0.01
CA TRP A 124 -5.66 15.21 1.10
C TRP A 124 -6.01 14.33 2.30
N ASP A 125 -5.82 13.02 2.20
CA ASP A 125 -6.02 12.12 3.33
C ASP A 125 -4.82 12.15 4.26
N GLY A 126 -5.09 12.29 5.55
CA GLY A 126 -4.06 12.20 6.58
C GLY A 126 -3.42 10.82 6.66
N SER A 127 -2.09 10.81 6.79
CA SER A 127 -1.31 9.64 7.20
C SER A 127 -0.81 9.83 8.61
N GLN A 128 -1.04 8.87 9.50
CA GLN A 128 -0.72 9.01 10.92
C GLN A 128 -0.45 7.67 11.60
N TYR A 129 0.34 7.70 12.66
CA TYR A 129 0.48 6.55 13.55
C TYR A 129 -0.73 6.41 14.45
N ILE A 130 -1.21 5.18 14.59
CA ILE A 130 -2.30 4.81 15.49
C ILE A 130 -1.72 3.84 16.52
N GLY A 131 -1.78 4.23 17.79
CA GLY A 131 -1.27 3.44 18.91
C GLY A 131 -2.09 2.18 19.17
N ARG A 132 -1.47 1.19 19.81
CA ARG A 132 -2.09 -0.10 20.14
C ARG A 132 -3.41 0.06 20.92
N GLU A 133 -3.44 0.95 21.91
CA GLU A 133 -4.64 1.18 22.72
C GLU A 133 -5.80 1.70 21.87
N ALA A 134 -5.52 2.59 20.91
CA ALA A 134 -6.51 3.09 19.98
C ALA A 134 -6.97 2.02 18.97
N LEU A 135 -6.06 1.15 18.51
CA LEU A 135 -6.42 0.00 17.66
C LEU A 135 -7.34 -0.97 18.39
N SER A 136 -7.04 -1.29 19.65
CA SER A 136 -7.84 -2.22 20.46
C SER A 136 -9.21 -1.64 20.84
N ALA A 137 -9.30 -0.32 21.00
CA ALA A 137 -10.55 0.37 21.35
C ALA A 137 -11.40 0.76 20.12
N ALA A 138 -10.90 0.58 18.90
CA ALA A 138 -11.58 1.01 17.68
C ALA A 138 -12.90 0.25 17.50
N SER A 139 -14.01 0.98 17.40
CA SER A 139 -15.33 0.42 17.08
C SER A 139 -15.54 0.21 15.58
N THR A 140 -14.70 0.82 14.74
CA THR A 140 -14.71 0.71 13.29
C THR A 140 -13.34 0.24 12.77
N PRO A 141 -13.31 -0.39 11.58
CA PRO A 141 -12.04 -0.80 10.97
C PRO A 141 -11.12 0.40 10.72
N VAL A 142 -9.85 0.23 11.09
CA VAL A 142 -8.80 1.20 10.76
C VAL A 142 -8.21 0.80 9.41
N VAL A 143 -8.55 1.56 8.36
CA VAL A 143 -8.17 1.25 6.97
C VAL A 143 -7.10 2.21 6.49
N GLY A 144 -5.95 1.69 6.06
CA GLY A 144 -4.92 2.39 5.32
C GLY A 144 -4.72 1.84 3.90
N TYR A 145 -3.92 2.53 3.10
CA TYR A 145 -3.72 2.22 1.67
C TYR A 145 -2.23 2.13 1.31
N SER A 146 -1.90 1.38 0.25
CA SER A 146 -0.56 1.23 -0.34
C SER A 146 0.51 0.54 0.54
N LEU A 147 0.71 1.02 1.76
CA LEU A 147 1.61 0.45 2.77
C LEU A 147 1.07 0.63 4.18
N THR A 148 1.60 -0.18 5.08
CA THR A 148 1.60 0.09 6.51
C THR A 148 2.96 -0.21 7.12
N GLN A 149 3.31 0.55 8.16
CA GLN A 149 4.52 0.37 8.95
C GLN A 149 4.13 0.05 10.38
N ILE A 150 4.65 -1.06 10.90
CA ILE A 150 4.34 -1.55 12.25
C ILE A 150 5.56 -1.27 13.13
N LEU A 151 5.33 -0.56 14.24
CA LEU A 151 6.36 -0.25 15.21
C LEU A 151 6.35 -1.30 16.33
N PRO A 152 7.50 -1.88 16.68
CA PRO A 152 7.58 -2.90 17.73
C PRO A 152 7.20 -2.31 19.10
N GLU A 153 6.65 -3.14 19.97
CA GLU A 153 6.29 -2.78 21.33
C GLU A 153 7.48 -2.22 22.12
N SER A 154 8.67 -2.77 21.90
CA SER A 154 9.90 -2.36 22.54
C SER A 154 11.05 -2.26 21.54
N GLY A 155 12.01 -1.39 21.84
CA GLY A 155 13.20 -1.18 21.01
C GLY A 155 13.02 -0.25 19.80
N PRO A 156 14.10 -0.02 19.05
CA PRO A 156 14.08 0.68 17.78
C PRO A 156 13.58 -0.23 16.65
N GLY A 157 13.46 0.34 15.45
CA GLY A 157 13.09 -0.40 14.25
C GLY A 157 11.63 -0.33 13.86
N SER A 158 11.34 -0.92 12.72
CA SER A 158 9.98 -1.03 12.17
C SER A 158 9.90 -2.17 11.17
N LEU A 159 8.70 -2.73 11.03
CA LEU A 159 8.35 -3.69 10.00
C LEU A 159 7.51 -2.98 8.93
N ILE A 160 7.92 -3.06 7.67
CA ILE A 160 7.12 -2.59 6.54
C ILE A 160 6.28 -3.76 6.04
N CYS A 161 5.02 -3.48 5.73
CA CYS A 161 4.16 -4.30 4.89
C CYS A 161 3.61 -3.38 3.79
N GLY A 162 4.10 -3.50 2.56
CA GLY A 162 3.71 -2.60 1.47
C GLY A 162 3.85 -3.25 0.11
N PHE A 163 2.94 -2.94 -0.81
CA PHE A 163 3.04 -3.47 -2.17
C PHE A 163 4.21 -2.80 -2.91
N ASP A 164 4.80 -3.53 -3.86
CA ASP A 164 5.87 -3.00 -4.71
C ASP A 164 5.33 -2.16 -5.87
N ARG A 165 4.04 -2.28 -6.18
CA ARG A 165 3.41 -1.68 -7.36
C ARG A 165 1.96 -1.25 -7.10
N HIS A 166 1.54 -0.15 -7.74
CA HIS A 166 0.24 0.52 -7.50
C HIS A 166 -0.44 1.05 -8.78
N ASP A 167 -0.04 0.61 -9.98
CA ASP A 167 -0.58 1.09 -11.27
C ASP A 167 -1.77 0.27 -11.78
N ARG A 168 -2.07 -0.88 -11.17
CA ARG A 168 -3.13 -1.81 -11.62
C ARG A 168 -4.31 -1.93 -10.66
N PHE A 169 -4.03 -1.91 -9.36
CA PHE A 169 -5.02 -2.19 -8.33
C PHE A 169 -4.85 -1.24 -7.15
N GLN A 170 -5.97 -0.92 -6.50
CA GLN A 170 -5.96 -0.34 -5.16
C GLN A 170 -5.76 -1.45 -4.12
N GLN A 171 -4.96 -1.17 -3.10
CA GLN A 171 -4.76 -2.11 -1.99
C GLN A 171 -5.03 -1.48 -0.64
N THR A 172 -5.60 -2.26 0.27
CA THR A 172 -5.95 -1.82 1.62
C THR A 172 -5.30 -2.67 2.70
N PHE A 173 -4.97 -2.01 3.82
CA PHE A 173 -4.49 -2.60 5.06
C PHE A 173 -5.50 -2.25 6.15
N THR A 174 -6.27 -3.24 6.57
CA THR A 174 -7.39 -3.06 7.51
C THR A 174 -7.08 -3.72 8.84
N TYR A 175 -6.98 -2.92 9.88
CA TYR A 175 -6.82 -3.37 11.25
C TYR A 175 -8.17 -3.51 11.94
N MET A 176 -8.35 -4.64 12.63
CA MET A 176 -9.55 -4.92 13.43
C MET A 176 -9.16 -5.42 14.82
N PRO A 177 -9.76 -4.90 15.90
CA PRO A 177 -9.58 -5.47 17.22
C PRO A 177 -10.03 -6.93 17.26
N ARG A 178 -9.30 -7.75 18.01
CA ARG A 178 -9.63 -9.15 18.31
C ARG A 178 -9.55 -9.36 19.81
N ALA A 179 -10.19 -10.43 20.31
CA ALA A 179 -10.20 -10.76 21.73
C ALA A 179 -8.77 -10.83 22.34
N ASN A 180 -7.80 -11.32 21.56
CA ASN A 180 -6.42 -11.53 22.00
C ASN A 180 -5.39 -10.71 21.20
N GLY A 181 -5.78 -9.57 20.61
CA GLY A 181 -4.85 -8.72 19.86
C GLY A 181 -5.51 -7.92 18.75
N THR A 182 -4.87 -7.88 17.59
CA THR A 182 -5.37 -7.19 16.39
C THR A 182 -5.21 -8.14 15.21
N SER A 183 -6.13 -8.11 14.25
CA SER A 183 -5.91 -8.75 12.94
C SER A 183 -5.57 -7.70 11.89
N LEU A 184 -4.75 -8.08 10.91
CA LEU A 184 -4.43 -7.26 9.74
C LEU A 184 -4.94 -7.96 8.47
N THR A 185 -5.95 -7.38 7.83
CA THR A 185 -6.43 -7.82 6.52
C THR A 185 -5.78 -6.99 5.43
N VAL A 186 -5.12 -7.65 4.48
CA VAL A 186 -4.49 -7.03 3.30
C VAL A 186 -5.25 -7.47 2.06
N LEU A 187 -5.88 -6.53 1.36
CA LEU A 187 -6.71 -6.82 0.18
C LEU A 187 -6.17 -6.14 -1.07
N THR A 188 -6.29 -6.84 -2.19
CA THR A 188 -6.32 -6.28 -3.55
C THR A 188 -7.78 -6.05 -3.94
N HIS A 189 -8.13 -4.82 -4.29
CA HIS A 189 -9.45 -4.49 -4.86
C HIS A 189 -9.44 -4.79 -6.35
N TRP A 190 -10.47 -5.52 -6.79
CA TRP A 190 -10.64 -5.99 -8.16
C TRP A 190 -11.82 -5.30 -8.87
N ASP A 191 -12.65 -4.57 -8.10
CA ASP A 191 -13.70 -3.68 -8.57
C ASP A 191 -14.73 -4.34 -9.50
N ASP A 192 -15.07 -5.60 -9.24
CA ASP A 192 -16.02 -6.40 -10.02
C ASP A 192 -15.71 -6.41 -11.53
N LYS A 193 -14.44 -6.19 -11.88
CA LYS A 193 -13.99 -6.21 -13.27
C LYS A 193 -14.33 -7.56 -13.90
N ALA A 194 -14.90 -7.53 -15.10
CA ALA A 194 -15.19 -8.72 -15.88
C ALA A 194 -13.93 -9.59 -16.08
N ARG A 195 -14.12 -10.90 -16.01
CA ARG A 195 -13.06 -11.90 -16.12
C ARG A 195 -13.40 -12.91 -17.19
N GLU A 196 -12.39 -13.37 -17.91
CA GLU A 196 -12.54 -14.51 -18.80
C GLU A 196 -12.62 -15.80 -17.98
N ALA A 197 -13.33 -16.81 -18.50
CA ALA A 197 -13.42 -18.11 -17.84
C ALA A 197 -12.02 -18.75 -17.72
N GLY A 198 -11.66 -19.15 -16.49
CA GLY A 198 -10.33 -19.71 -16.20
C GLY A 198 -9.20 -18.69 -16.09
N ALA A 199 -9.47 -17.39 -16.22
CA ALA A 199 -8.44 -16.37 -16.02
C ALA A 199 -8.01 -16.28 -14.55
N ARG A 200 -6.70 -16.37 -14.31
CA ARG A 200 -6.10 -16.18 -12.98
C ARG A 200 -6.21 -14.72 -12.54
N CYS A 201 -6.79 -14.49 -11.36
CA CYS A 201 -6.76 -13.19 -10.71
C CYS A 201 -5.57 -13.15 -9.75
N GLU A 202 -4.62 -12.24 -9.94
CA GLU A 202 -3.37 -12.21 -9.18
C GLU A 202 -3.12 -10.83 -8.58
N SER A 203 -2.63 -10.81 -7.33
CA SER A 203 -2.24 -9.59 -6.63
C SER A 203 -0.90 -9.04 -7.12
N GLU A 204 -0.65 -7.76 -6.84
CA GLU A 204 0.74 -7.27 -6.81
C GLU A 204 1.52 -7.94 -5.66
N ARG A 205 2.84 -7.81 -5.65
CA ARG A 205 3.66 -8.44 -4.61
C ARG A 205 3.66 -7.56 -3.36
N LEU A 206 3.25 -8.12 -2.24
CA LEU A 206 3.41 -7.52 -0.92
C LEU A 206 4.83 -7.79 -0.42
N MET A 207 5.55 -6.74 -0.05
CA MET A 207 6.85 -6.84 0.62
C MET A 207 6.68 -6.72 2.12
N VAL A 208 7.36 -7.60 2.85
CA VAL A 208 7.47 -7.59 4.31
C VAL A 208 8.94 -7.59 4.71
N PHE A 209 9.41 -6.55 5.39
CA PHE A 209 10.82 -6.46 5.81
C PHE A 209 11.04 -5.52 6.98
N GLU A 210 12.08 -5.78 7.77
CA GLU A 210 12.46 -4.95 8.93
C GLU A 210 13.64 -4.03 8.60
N ARG A 211 13.64 -2.82 9.19
CA ARG A 211 14.82 -1.94 9.24
C ARG A 211 14.98 -1.33 10.64
N PRO A 212 16.21 -0.98 11.05
CA PRO A 212 16.48 -0.34 12.36
C PRO A 212 15.87 1.06 12.50
N GLY A 213 15.69 1.79 11.39
CA GLY A 213 15.10 3.13 11.37
C GLY A 213 13.71 3.18 10.75
N VAL A 214 12.84 4.02 11.31
CA VAL A 214 11.48 4.28 10.78
C VAL A 214 11.55 4.91 9.38
N GLU A 215 12.29 6.00 9.23
CA GLU A 215 12.40 6.69 7.95
C GLU A 215 13.20 5.89 6.92
N GLU A 216 14.20 5.15 7.38
CA GLU A 216 15.00 4.26 6.54
C GLU A 216 14.11 3.19 5.87
N ALA A 217 13.22 2.55 6.65
CA ALA A 217 12.30 1.56 6.12
C ALA A 217 11.35 2.15 5.06
N LEU A 218 10.82 3.35 5.31
CA LEU A 218 9.94 4.05 4.37
C LEU A 218 10.68 4.45 3.07
N ARG A 219 11.92 4.96 3.19
CA ARG A 219 12.75 5.28 2.01
C ARG A 219 13.09 4.04 1.20
N ASP A 220 13.42 2.94 1.87
CA ASP A 220 13.76 1.68 1.22
C ASP A 220 12.56 1.08 0.47
N TRP A 221 11.36 1.14 1.07
CA TRP A 221 10.12 0.80 0.38
C TRP A 221 9.89 1.70 -0.84
N ALA A 222 10.02 3.02 -0.68
CA ALA A 222 9.81 3.98 -1.77
C ALA A 222 10.79 3.79 -2.93
N HIS A 223 12.06 3.48 -2.66
CA HIS A 223 13.05 3.15 -3.68
C HIS A 223 12.68 1.87 -4.42
N HIS A 224 12.15 0.85 -3.74
CA HIS A 224 11.72 -0.37 -4.38
C HIS A 224 10.53 -0.12 -5.32
N VAL A 225 9.51 0.61 -4.85
CA VAL A 225 8.37 1.01 -5.69
C VAL A 225 8.85 1.80 -6.92
N ALA A 226 9.76 2.75 -6.73
CA ALA A 226 10.36 3.54 -7.82
C ALA A 226 11.16 2.70 -8.82
N ALA A 227 11.75 1.58 -8.38
CA ALA A 227 12.53 0.69 -9.23
C ALA A 227 11.65 -0.24 -10.10
N VAL A 228 10.44 -0.57 -9.66
CA VAL A 228 9.57 -1.53 -10.36
C VAL A 228 8.33 -0.90 -11.02
N THR A 229 8.03 0.37 -10.72
CA THR A 229 6.96 1.12 -11.41
C THR A 229 7.28 1.30 -12.89
N PRO A 230 6.29 1.15 -13.80
CA PRO A 230 6.50 1.42 -15.23
C PRO A 230 6.75 2.90 -15.53
N ILE A 231 6.30 3.80 -14.66
CA ILE A 231 6.49 5.24 -14.79
C ILE A 231 7.44 5.69 -13.67
N PRO A 232 8.71 6.01 -13.99
CA PRO A 232 9.68 6.41 -12.97
C PRO A 232 9.29 7.76 -12.34
N PRO A 233 9.68 7.99 -11.07
CA PRO A 233 9.49 9.29 -10.43
C PRO A 233 10.18 10.42 -11.20
N ARG A 234 9.52 11.57 -11.29
CA ARG A 234 10.10 12.77 -11.92
C ARG A 234 11.11 13.41 -10.97
N HIS A 235 12.38 13.13 -11.18
CA HIS A 235 13.47 13.81 -10.48
C HIS A 235 13.85 15.08 -11.23
N LEU A 236 13.51 16.23 -10.65
CA LEU A 236 13.94 17.52 -11.17
C LEU A 236 15.31 17.89 -10.58
N PRO A 237 16.26 18.42 -11.38
CA PRO A 237 17.57 18.82 -10.89
C PRO A 237 17.48 20.04 -9.95
N VAL A 238 16.40 20.80 -10.03
CA VAL A 238 16.16 22.00 -9.21
C VAL A 238 14.71 21.96 -8.70
N ARG A 239 14.50 22.30 -7.43
CA ARG A 239 13.15 22.43 -6.85
C ARG A 239 12.35 23.47 -7.62
N ILE A 240 11.07 23.18 -7.85
CA ILE A 240 10.13 24.18 -8.37
C ILE A 240 9.70 25.05 -7.21
N THR A 241 9.88 26.35 -7.38
CA THR A 241 9.54 27.40 -6.44
C THR A 241 8.75 28.45 -7.19
N GLY A 242 7.69 28.98 -6.58
CA GLY A 242 6.77 29.84 -7.28
C GLY A 242 5.65 30.39 -6.42
N TRP A 243 4.76 31.11 -7.06
CA TRP A 243 3.53 31.65 -6.48
C TRP A 243 2.32 30.90 -7.05
N CYS A 244 1.26 30.74 -6.26
CA CYS A 244 0.00 30.10 -6.65
C CYS A 244 -1.19 30.95 -6.19
N SER A 245 -2.21 31.10 -7.05
CA SER A 245 -3.38 31.95 -6.76
C SER A 245 -4.33 31.40 -5.71
N TRP A 246 -4.38 30.07 -5.54
CA TRP A 246 -5.45 29.41 -4.78
C TRP A 246 -5.59 29.89 -3.34
N TYR A 247 -4.49 29.94 -2.59
CA TYR A 247 -4.51 30.21 -1.15
C TYR A 247 -4.73 31.68 -0.77
N ASN A 248 -4.92 32.56 -1.77
CA ASN A 248 -5.33 33.95 -1.55
C ASN A 248 -6.67 34.26 -2.26
N LEU A 249 -6.79 33.89 -3.53
CA LEU A 249 -7.93 34.29 -4.37
C LEU A 249 -9.01 33.21 -4.49
N TYR A 250 -8.68 31.94 -4.22
CA TYR A 250 -9.53 30.79 -4.57
C TYR A 250 -10.04 30.91 -6.01
N ALA A 251 -11.33 30.64 -6.25
CA ALA A 251 -11.96 30.75 -7.57
C ALA A 251 -12.31 32.21 -7.99
N SER A 252 -12.05 33.21 -7.15
CA SER A 252 -12.39 34.62 -7.39
C SER A 252 -11.30 35.36 -8.18
N ILE A 253 -10.67 34.67 -9.13
CA ILE A 253 -9.61 35.22 -9.97
C ILE A 253 -10.20 36.02 -11.14
N THR A 254 -9.52 37.11 -11.51
CA THR A 254 -9.80 37.94 -12.70
C THR A 254 -8.49 38.21 -13.42
N GLU A 255 -8.53 38.61 -14.70
CA GLU A 255 -7.31 39.05 -15.39
C GLU A 255 -6.59 40.17 -14.61
N GLU A 256 -7.36 41.12 -14.06
CA GLU A 256 -6.84 42.26 -13.31
C GLU A 256 -6.04 41.82 -12.07
N ASN A 257 -6.64 41.03 -11.17
CA ASN A 257 -5.97 40.64 -9.92
C ASN A 257 -4.80 39.67 -10.16
N ILE A 258 -4.89 38.84 -11.21
CA ILE A 258 -3.78 37.96 -11.60
C ILE A 258 -2.59 38.78 -12.12
N ARG A 259 -2.83 39.83 -12.92
CA ARG A 259 -1.77 40.74 -13.37
C ARG A 259 -1.16 41.51 -12.20
N GLU A 260 -1.98 42.03 -11.29
CA GLU A 260 -1.51 42.70 -10.07
C GLU A 260 -0.58 41.78 -9.26
N HIS A 261 -1.03 40.54 -8.99
CA HIS A 261 -0.25 39.58 -8.24
C HIS A 261 1.02 39.12 -8.96
N LEU A 262 1.00 39.03 -10.30
CA LEU A 262 2.20 38.74 -11.09
C LEU A 262 3.25 39.84 -10.91
N HIS A 263 2.85 41.10 -10.99
CA HIS A 263 3.75 42.23 -10.76
C HIS A 263 4.28 42.25 -9.32
N GLY A 264 3.40 42.03 -8.33
CA GLY A 264 3.80 41.94 -6.92
C GLY A 264 4.78 40.80 -6.64
N ALA A 265 4.49 39.59 -7.15
CA ALA A 265 5.36 38.43 -7.00
C ALA A 265 6.73 38.64 -7.66
N ALA A 266 6.77 39.29 -8.84
CA ALA A 266 8.02 39.64 -9.51
C ALA A 266 8.84 40.68 -8.72
N ALA A 267 8.17 41.72 -8.18
CA ALA A 267 8.84 42.73 -7.37
C ALA A 267 9.45 42.13 -6.08
N VAL A 268 8.71 41.29 -5.36
CA VAL A 268 9.21 40.60 -4.17
C VAL A 268 10.34 39.63 -4.52
N ARG A 269 10.21 38.87 -5.62
CA ARG A 269 11.27 38.00 -6.12
C ARG A 269 12.58 38.77 -6.31
N ASP A 270 12.53 39.92 -6.96
CA ASP A 270 13.72 40.71 -7.31
C ASP A 270 14.30 41.42 -6.08
N ALA A 271 13.45 42.02 -5.22
CA ALA A 271 13.88 42.71 -4.01
C ALA A 271 14.54 41.76 -2.99
N GLU A 272 13.96 40.58 -2.80
CA GLU A 272 14.40 39.60 -1.79
C GLU A 272 15.30 38.50 -2.39
N SER A 273 15.64 38.60 -3.68
CA SER A 273 16.42 37.59 -4.42
C SER A 273 15.87 36.15 -4.26
N LEU A 274 14.55 36.00 -4.23
CA LEU A 274 13.91 34.70 -4.07
C LEU A 274 14.00 33.90 -5.38
N PRO A 275 14.19 32.57 -5.33
CA PRO A 275 14.28 31.74 -6.52
C PRO A 275 12.90 31.43 -7.13
N LEU A 276 11.94 32.36 -7.16
CA LEU A 276 10.61 32.08 -7.73
C LEU A 276 10.70 31.93 -9.25
N ARG A 277 10.43 30.72 -9.75
CA ARG A 277 10.53 30.34 -11.17
C ARG A 277 9.18 30.12 -11.85
N VAL A 278 8.12 29.89 -11.06
CA VAL A 278 6.78 29.59 -11.56
C VAL A 278 5.79 30.59 -10.99
N PHE A 279 4.85 31.03 -11.83
CA PHE A 279 3.65 31.73 -11.43
C PHE A 279 2.46 30.90 -11.89
N GLN A 280 1.79 30.25 -10.95
CA GLN A 280 0.69 29.30 -11.21
C GLN A 280 -0.65 30.01 -11.04
N ILE A 281 -1.44 29.99 -12.11
CA ILE A 281 -2.87 30.32 -12.06
C ILE A 281 -3.61 29.02 -11.73
N ASP A 282 -4.24 28.99 -10.56
CA ASP A 282 -5.05 27.87 -10.10
C ASP A 282 -6.51 27.99 -10.59
N ASP A 283 -7.42 27.18 -10.06
CA ASP A 283 -8.82 27.12 -10.50
C ASP A 283 -9.55 28.47 -10.44
N GLY A 284 -10.48 28.68 -11.37
CA GLY A 284 -11.36 29.85 -11.45
C GLY A 284 -11.40 30.55 -12.81
N PHE A 285 -10.48 30.25 -13.73
CA PHE A 285 -10.41 30.88 -15.06
C PHE A 285 -11.19 30.12 -16.14
N THR A 286 -11.42 28.81 -15.97
CA THR A 286 -12.21 27.99 -16.90
C THR A 286 -13.71 28.14 -16.63
N PRO A 287 -14.59 28.06 -17.66
CA PRO A 287 -16.04 28.20 -17.47
C PRO A 287 -16.62 27.19 -16.48
N GLU A 288 -16.28 25.91 -16.66
CA GLU A 288 -16.75 24.78 -15.88
C GLU A 288 -15.68 23.68 -15.80
N MET A 289 -15.85 22.75 -14.86
CA MET A 289 -14.98 21.58 -14.69
C MET A 289 -15.07 20.65 -15.91
N GLY A 290 -14.02 20.61 -16.73
CA GLY A 290 -13.97 19.82 -17.96
C GLY A 290 -13.69 20.64 -19.22
N ASP A 291 -14.06 21.92 -19.22
CA ASP A 291 -13.88 22.85 -20.35
C ASP A 291 -12.51 23.53 -20.30
N TRP A 292 -11.45 22.72 -20.21
CA TRP A 292 -10.08 23.17 -19.89
C TRP A 292 -9.41 24.05 -20.94
N LEU A 293 -9.92 24.05 -22.18
CA LEU A 293 -9.39 24.83 -23.29
C LEU A 293 -10.12 26.16 -23.48
N ASP A 294 -11.24 26.35 -22.76
CA ASP A 294 -12.01 27.58 -22.77
C ASP A 294 -11.69 28.41 -21.53
N VAL A 295 -11.91 29.72 -21.66
CA VAL A 295 -11.75 30.68 -20.56
C VAL A 295 -13.05 31.44 -20.33
N LYS A 296 -13.30 31.83 -19.08
CA LYS A 296 -14.41 32.73 -18.76
C LYS A 296 -14.24 34.05 -19.53
N PRO A 297 -15.33 34.77 -19.88
CA PRO A 297 -15.26 36.04 -20.63
C PRO A 297 -14.40 37.17 -20.01
N GLN A 298 -14.01 37.00 -18.75
CA GLN A 298 -13.20 37.93 -17.95
C GLN A 298 -11.70 37.58 -17.92
N PHE A 299 -11.31 36.60 -18.75
CA PHE A 299 -9.92 36.23 -19.05
C PHE A 299 -9.70 36.34 -20.57
N PRO A 300 -8.45 36.66 -21.01
CA PRO A 300 -8.11 36.90 -22.41
C PRO A 300 -8.08 35.63 -23.27
#